data_AF-A0A4D4J2Y9-F1
#
_entry.id   AF-A0A4D4J2Y9-F1
#
_cell.length_a   1.000
_cell.length_b   1.000
_cell.length_c   1.000
_cell.angle_alpha   90.00
_cell.angle_beta   90.00
_cell.angle_gamma   90.00
#
_symmetry.space_group_name_H-M   'P 1'
#
loop_
_entity.id
_entity.type
_entity.pdbx_description
1 polymer ?
#
loop_
_entity_poly.entity_id
_entity_poly.type
_entity_poly.pdbx_seq_one_letter_code
_entity_poly.pdbx_strand_id
1 'polypeptide(L)'
;MSHEESPAKEVAEEVPLTVWWRSRLDRQVHGFDVSAVDPSRVPESFTALCGHVATLEVIEPRSSGMPCVVCLVKVPKPAKLPAAG
;
A
#
# COMPACT_ATOMS: atom_id res chain seq x y z
N MET A 1 -13.98 45.30 -10.12
CA MET A 1 -13.54 44.00 -10.64
C MET A 1 -13.25 43.14 -9.43
N SER A 2 -14.21 42.32 -9.02
CA SER A 2 -14.09 41.47 -7.83
C SER A 2 -13.39 40.18 -8.23
N HIS A 3 -12.26 39.88 -7.59
CA HIS A 3 -11.57 38.61 -7.73
C HIS A 3 -12.29 37.58 -6.87
N GLU A 4 -12.93 36.59 -7.48
CA GLU A 4 -13.36 35.36 -6.80
C GLU A 4 -12.12 34.49 -6.57
N GLU A 5 -11.65 34.43 -5.32
CA GLU A 5 -10.69 33.42 -4.88
C GLU A 5 -11.45 32.09 -4.76
N SER A 6 -11.16 31.17 -5.69
CA SER A 6 -11.68 29.80 -5.64
C SER A 6 -11.01 29.05 -4.49
N PRO A 7 -11.77 28.42 -3.57
CA PRO A 7 -11.20 27.74 -2.43
C PRO A 7 -10.39 26.52 -2.87
N ALA A 8 -9.17 26.39 -2.35
CA ALA A 8 -8.32 25.23 -2.54
C ALA A 8 -9.04 23.98 -2.02
N LYS A 9 -9.28 23.02 -2.90
CA LYS A 9 -9.87 21.73 -2.56
C LYS A 9 -8.86 20.98 -1.69
N GLU A 10 -9.14 20.84 -0.40
CA GLU A 10 -8.36 20.00 0.51
C GLU A 10 -8.48 18.56 0.01
N VAL A 11 -7.45 18.08 -0.68
CA VAL A 11 -7.37 16.69 -1.13
C VAL A 11 -6.96 15.90 0.10
N ALA A 12 -7.93 15.27 0.76
CA ALA A 12 -7.65 14.32 1.81
C ALA A 12 -6.67 13.28 1.25
N GLU A 13 -5.47 13.22 1.85
CA GLU A 13 -4.42 12.29 1.44
C GLU A 13 -4.91 10.87 1.78
N GLU A 14 -5.34 10.10 0.77
CA GLU A 14 -5.78 8.72 0.98
C GLU A 14 -4.60 7.89 1.48
N VAL A 15 -4.71 7.36 2.70
CA VAL A 15 -3.68 6.49 3.27
C VAL A 15 -3.75 5.13 2.55
N PRO A 16 -2.71 4.71 1.82
CA PRO A 16 -2.76 3.45 1.07
C PRO A 16 -2.87 2.26 2.03
N LEU A 17 -3.84 1.38 1.77
CA LEU A 17 -4.03 0.14 2.49
C LEU A 17 -2.99 -0.88 2.01
N THR A 18 -1.92 -1.03 2.78
CA THR A 18 -0.82 -1.97 2.47
C THR A 18 -0.96 -3.25 3.27
N VAL A 19 -0.90 -4.41 2.59
CA VAL A 19 -0.86 -5.72 3.23
C VAL A 19 0.52 -6.37 3.01
N TRP A 20 1.05 -7.01 4.06
CA TRP A 20 2.36 -7.65 4.04
C TRP A 20 2.23 -9.16 3.84
N TRP A 21 2.60 -9.64 2.65
CA TRP A 21 2.57 -11.05 2.30
C TRP A 21 3.90 -11.54 1.77
N ARG A 22 4.17 -12.83 1.99
CA ARG A 22 5.38 -13.47 1.49
C ARG A 22 5.17 -13.99 0.07
N SER A 23 6.12 -13.73 -0.83
CA SER A 23 6.13 -14.35 -2.16
C SER A 23 6.97 -15.62 -2.14
N ARG A 24 6.46 -16.70 -2.74
CA ARG A 24 7.23 -17.94 -2.96
C ARG A 24 8.33 -17.79 -4.02
N LEU A 25 8.23 -16.78 -4.89
CA LEU A 25 9.20 -16.56 -5.97
C LEU A 25 10.58 -16.19 -5.43
N ASP A 26 10.64 -15.26 -4.49
CA ASP A 26 11.90 -14.77 -3.90
C ASP A 26 12.01 -15.04 -2.40
N ARG A 27 10.97 -15.64 -1.79
CA ARG A 27 10.88 -15.98 -0.37
C ARG A 27 10.92 -14.77 0.56
N GLN A 28 10.70 -13.55 0.07
CA GLN A 28 10.66 -12.33 0.87
C GLN A 28 9.23 -11.87 1.16
N VAL A 29 9.07 -11.04 2.20
CA VAL A 29 7.80 -10.38 2.57
C VAL A 29 7.74 -9.01 1.87
N HIS A 30 6.70 -8.80 1.09
CA HIS A 30 6.47 -7.58 0.32
C HIS A 30 5.21 -6.86 0.80
N GLY A 31 5.21 -5.54 0.72
CA GLY A 31 4.04 -4.72 0.94
C GLY A 31 3.27 -4.57 -0.38
N PHE A 32 2.07 -5.13 -0.44
CA PHE A 32 1.16 -5.01 -1.58
C PHE A 32 0.13 -3.93 -1.29
N ASP A 33 -0.05 -3.00 -2.24
CA ASP A 33 -1.14 -2.03 -2.18
C ASP A 33 -2.43 -2.71 -2.60
N VAL A 34 -3.42 -2.69 -1.69
CA VAL A 34 -4.74 -3.26 -1.93
C VAL A 34 -5.85 -2.19 -1.89
N SER A 35 -5.50 -0.89 -1.85
CA SER A 35 -6.48 0.21 -1.87
C SER A 35 -7.40 0.16 -3.08
N ALA A 36 -6.87 -0.24 -4.24
CA ALA A 36 -7.62 -0.29 -5.50
C ALA A 36 -8.28 -1.64 -5.78
N VAL A 37 -8.21 -2.61 -4.84
CA VAL A 37 -8.78 -3.95 -5.06
C VAL A 37 -10.28 -3.90 -4.85
N ASP A 38 -11.03 -4.19 -5.91
CA ASP A 38 -12.47 -4.40 -5.85
C ASP A 38 -12.78 -5.71 -5.11
N PRO A 39 -13.47 -5.69 -3.96
CA PRO A 39 -13.78 -6.90 -3.21
C PRO A 39 -14.69 -7.87 -3.97
N SER A 40 -15.40 -7.42 -5.00
CA SER A 40 -16.20 -8.27 -5.88
C SER A 40 -15.38 -8.98 -6.97
N ARG A 41 -14.12 -8.60 -7.16
CA ARG A 41 -13.21 -9.15 -8.18
C ARG A 41 -11.83 -9.40 -7.60
N VAL A 42 -11.53 -10.66 -7.35
CA VAL A 42 -10.18 -11.05 -6.91
C VAL A 42 -9.21 -10.87 -8.10
N PRO A 43 -8.17 -10.02 -7.98
CA PRO A 43 -7.22 -9.81 -9.06
C PRO A 43 -6.34 -11.06 -9.25
N GLU A 44 -5.95 -11.33 -10.50
CA GLU A 44 -5.10 -12.47 -10.86
C GLU A 44 -3.67 -12.31 -10.30
N SER A 45 -3.24 -11.06 -10.10
CA SER A 45 -1.93 -10.72 -9.55
C SER A 45 -1.98 -9.45 -8.73
N PHE A 46 -0.99 -9.31 -7.84
CA PHE A 46 -0.77 -8.14 -7.01
C PHE A 46 0.61 -7.57 -7.32
N THR A 47 0.70 -6.24 -7.30
CA THR A 47 1.98 -5.52 -7.46
C THR A 47 2.39 -4.94 -6.12
N ALA A 48 3.59 -5.29 -5.66
CA ALA A 48 4.18 -4.75 -4.46
C ALA A 48 4.70 -3.32 -4.69
N LEU A 49 4.91 -2.59 -3.60
CA LEU A 49 5.50 -1.23 -3.62
C LEU A 49 6.90 -1.18 -4.30
N CYS A 50 7.64 -2.29 -4.27
CA CYS A 50 8.94 -2.43 -4.94
C CYS A 50 8.84 -2.75 -6.45
N GLY A 51 7.64 -3.00 -6.98
CA GLY A 51 7.40 -3.44 -8.36
C GLY A 51 7.34 -4.96 -8.53
N HIS A 52 7.49 -5.74 -7.45
CA HIS A 52 7.36 -7.20 -7.49
C HIS A 52 5.92 -7.61 -7.80
N VAL A 53 5.71 -8.33 -8.90
CA VAL A 53 4.38 -8.84 -9.30
C VAL A 53 4.25 -10.30 -8.87
N ALA A 54 3.17 -10.63 -8.16
CA ALA A 54 2.92 -11.96 -7.65
C ALA A 54 1.48 -12.40 -7.92
N THR A 55 1.29 -13.59 -8.50
CA THR A 55 -0.03 -14.22 -8.61
C THR A 55 -0.49 -14.78 -7.27
N LEU A 56 -1.79 -15.03 -7.11
CA LEU A 56 -2.35 -15.64 -5.90
C LEU A 56 -1.68 -16.97 -5.52
N GLU A 57 -1.30 -17.78 -6.51
CA GLU A 57 -0.69 -19.10 -6.30
C GLU A 57 0.68 -19.06 -5.61
N VAL A 58 1.41 -17.95 -5.78
CA VAL A 58 2.74 -17.74 -5.20
C VAL A 58 2.71 -16.82 -3.99
N ILE A 59 1.56 -16.20 -3.68
CA ILE A 59 1.37 -15.41 -2.48
C ILE A 59 1.05 -16.35 -1.31
N GLU A 60 1.81 -16.20 -0.23
CA GLU A 60 1.49 -16.81 1.05
C GLU A 60 0.99 -15.72 1.98
N PRO A 61 -0.23 -15.84 2.54
CA PRO A 61 -0.84 -14.83 3.40
C PRO A 61 -0.21 -14.82 4.80
N ARG A 62 1.11 -14.58 4.85
CA ARG A 62 1.93 -14.49 6.05
C ARG A 62 2.86 -13.30 5.95
N SER A 63 3.01 -12.58 7.04
CA SER A 63 3.91 -11.44 7.19
C SER A 63 5.27 -11.82 7.78
N SER A 64 5.53 -13.10 8.03
CA SER A 64 6.79 -13.59 8.60
C SER A 64 7.82 -13.96 7.55
N GLY A 65 9.08 -13.58 7.79
CA GLY A 65 10.22 -13.84 6.90
C GLY A 65 11.14 -12.63 6.78
N MET A 66 12.06 -12.69 5.82
CA MET A 66 12.91 -11.54 5.47
C MET A 66 12.06 -10.50 4.72
N PRO A 67 11.89 -9.27 5.24
CA PRO A 67 11.16 -8.24 4.54
C PRO A 67 11.98 -7.67 3.37
N CYS A 68 11.29 -7.36 2.27
CA CYS A 68 11.88 -6.61 1.18
C CYS A 68 12.19 -5.19 1.66
N VAL A 69 13.47 -4.84 1.70
CA VAL A 69 13.94 -3.54 2.18
C VAL A 69 13.33 -2.39 1.36
N VAL A 70 13.18 -2.56 0.04
CA VAL A 70 12.56 -1.55 -0.83
C VAL A 70 11.09 -1.30 -0.47
N CYS A 71 10.35 -2.33 -0.09
CA CYS A 71 8.98 -2.16 0.39
C CYS A 71 8.95 -1.40 1.72
N LEU A 72 9.83 -1.75 2.67
CA LEU A 72 9.88 -1.08 3.98
C LEU A 72 10.13 0.43 3.88
N VAL A 73 11.03 0.87 3.00
CA VAL A 73 11.36 2.29 2.86
C VAL A 73 10.28 3.09 2.12
N LYS A 74 9.45 2.43 1.31
CA LYS A 74 8.38 3.06 0.53
C LYS A 74 7.05 3.18 1.28
N VAL A 75 6.89 2.48 2.40
CA VAL A 75 5.65 2.57 3.18
C VAL A 75 5.56 3.97 3.78
N PRO A 76 4.47 4.72 3.50
CA PRO A 76 4.28 6.03 4.09
C PRO A 76 4.25 5.89 5.61
N LYS A 77 5.01 6.74 6.30
CA LYS A 77 4.95 6.79 7.77
C LYS A 77 3.54 7.23 8.14
N PRO A 78 2.87 6.54 9.09
CA PRO A 78 1.60 7.04 9.60
C PRO A 78 1.83 8.49 10.06
N ALA A 79 1.00 9.41 9.56
CA ALA A 79 1.02 10.79 10.03
C ALA A 79 0.93 10.75 11.55
N LYS A 80 1.80 11.49 12.25
CA LYS A 80 1.78 11.55 13.72
C LYS A 80 0.34 11.84 14.13
N LEU A 81 -0.30 10.88 14.79
CA LEU A 81 -1.58 11.13 15.44
C LEU A 81 -1.36 12.31 16.41
N PRO A 82 -2.25 13.31 16.44
CA PRO A 82 -2.17 14.33 17.47
C PRO A 82 -2.14 13.62 18.82
N ALA A 83 -1.19 14.01 19.68
CA ALA A 83 -1.12 13.47 21.03
C ALA A 83 -2.49 13.70 21.68
N ALA A 84 -3.12 12.62 22.16
CA ALA A 84 -4.33 12.74 22.96
C ALA A 84 -3.97 13.57 24.20
N GLY A 85 -4.51 14.80 24.26
CA GLY A 85 -4.42 15.69 25.41
C GLY A 85 -5.44 15.31 26.48
#